data_AF-A0A5B2ZEH0-F1
#
_entry.id   AF-A0A5B2ZEH0-F1
#
_cell.length_a   1.000
_cell.length_b   1.000
_cell.length_c   1.000
_cell.angle_alpha   90.00
_cell.angle_beta   90.00
_cell.angle_gamma   90.00
#
_symmetry.space_group_name_H-M   'P 1'
#
loop_
_entity.id
_entity.type
_entity.pdbx_description
1 polymer ?
#
loop_
_entity_poly.entity_id
_entity_poly.type
_entity_poly.pdbx_seq_one_letter_code
_entity_poly.pdbx_strand_id
1 'polypeptide(L)'
;MPNVKISDLDDAAPLADADLAELEQPGEAAGTRSRKVALAILRAYALTSPVNAQSGTSYTLALSDAFRLVTMDNAAANTLIVPKNSVVAFPVGTRIDLGQDGSGQTTIAPVDGDVTIRTPETLKLRKRWAKATLIKRAVDTWDLEGNLEAAP
;
A
#
# COMPACT_ATOMS: atom_id res chain seq x y z
N MET A 1 2.93 33.94 -5.85
CA MET A 1 3.17 33.50 -7.25
C MET A 1 1.81 33.48 -7.94
N PRO A 2 1.65 34.09 -9.13
CA PRO A 2 0.36 34.18 -9.81
C PRO A 2 -0.19 32.78 -10.13
N ASN A 3 -1.52 32.62 -10.06
CA ASN A 3 -2.21 31.38 -10.41
C ASN A 3 -2.13 31.14 -11.92
N VAL A 4 -1.08 30.47 -12.38
CA VAL A 4 -0.97 29.99 -13.77
C VAL A 4 -1.99 28.85 -13.96
N LYS A 5 -2.83 28.92 -15.00
CA LYS A 5 -3.77 27.83 -15.33
C LYS A 5 -3.01 26.73 -16.08
N ILE A 6 -3.48 25.49 -15.99
CA ILE A 6 -2.87 24.34 -16.67
C ILE A 6 -2.85 24.53 -18.20
N SER A 7 -3.81 25.28 -18.75
CA SER A 7 -3.87 25.68 -20.16
C SER A 7 -2.76 26.63 -20.61
N ASP A 8 -2.04 27.23 -19.65
CA ASP A 8 -1.06 28.28 -19.89
C ASP A 8 0.38 27.78 -19.71
N LEU A 9 0.57 26.48 -19.47
CA LEU A 9 1.87 25.80 -19.47
C LEU A 9 2.29 25.57 -20.93
N ASP A 10 3.50 26.00 -21.32
CA ASP A 10 4.02 25.80 -22.67
C ASP A 10 4.46 24.34 -22.87
N ASP A 11 4.06 23.71 -23.98
CA ASP A 11 4.33 22.29 -24.30
C ASP A 11 5.84 21.92 -24.37
N ALA A 12 6.75 22.88 -24.22
CA ALA A 12 8.20 22.72 -24.35
C ALA A 12 8.96 22.73 -23.00
N ALA A 13 8.38 23.25 -21.93
CA ALA A 13 9.05 23.23 -20.63
C ALA A 13 8.84 21.86 -19.95
N PRO A 14 9.90 21.19 -19.47
CA PRO A 14 9.73 19.97 -18.70
C PRO A 14 8.93 20.29 -17.44
N LEU A 15 7.91 19.47 -17.16
CA LEU A 15 7.07 19.67 -15.98
C LEU A 15 7.96 19.74 -14.71
N ALA A 16 7.83 20.81 -13.94
CA ALA A 16 8.54 21.01 -12.70
C ALA A 16 7.80 20.33 -11.53
N ASP A 17 8.53 20.05 -10.45
CA ASP A 17 7.96 19.47 -9.23
C ASP A 17 6.87 20.35 -8.58
N ALA A 18 6.97 21.66 -8.80
CA ALA A 18 5.99 22.65 -8.33
C ALA A 18 4.71 22.72 -9.20
N ASP A 19 4.71 22.10 -10.38
CA ASP A 19 3.55 22.14 -11.28
C ASP A 19 2.38 21.40 -10.64
N LEU A 20 1.18 21.95 -10.81
CA LEU A 20 -0.02 21.40 -10.22
C LEU A 20 -0.80 20.62 -11.28
N ALA A 21 -0.96 19.31 -11.07
CA ALA A 21 -1.87 18.48 -11.84
C ALA A 21 -3.28 18.52 -11.22
N GLU A 22 -4.30 18.67 -12.05
CA GLU A 22 -5.69 18.60 -11.63
C GLU A 22 -6.17 17.16 -11.68
N LEU A 23 -6.66 16.66 -10.55
CA LEU A 23 -7.26 15.33 -10.43
C LEU A 23 -8.76 15.48 -10.21
N GLU A 24 -9.56 14.89 -11.10
CA GLU A 24 -11.00 14.71 -10.91
C GLU A 24 -11.26 13.45 -10.08
N GLN A 25 -11.95 13.60 -8.96
CA GLN A 25 -12.39 12.49 -8.11
C GLN A 25 -13.92 12.41 -8.11
N PRO A 26 -14.52 11.21 -8.22
CA PRO A 26 -15.96 11.05 -8.05
C PRO A 26 -16.34 11.52 -6.64
N GLY A 27 -17.24 12.49 -6.54
CA GLY A 27 -17.79 12.95 -5.27
C GLY A 27 -18.74 11.93 -4.67
N GLU A 28 -18.95 12.01 -3.36
CA GLU A 28 -19.90 11.17 -2.61
C GLU A 28 -21.37 11.38 -3.05
N ALA A 29 -21.65 12.43 -3.82
CA ALA A 29 -22.88 12.66 -4.57
C ALA A 29 -22.52 12.99 -6.03
N ALA A 30 -23.44 12.78 -6.98
CA ALA A 30 -23.25 12.90 -8.43
C ALA A 30 -22.62 14.24 -8.89
N GLY A 31 -21.31 14.34 -8.77
CA GLY A 31 -20.49 15.50 -9.13
C GLY A 31 -19.02 15.21 -8.87
N THR A 32 -18.15 15.69 -9.75
CA THR A 32 -16.71 15.48 -9.62
C THR A 32 -16.08 16.59 -8.78
N ARG A 33 -15.10 16.24 -7.94
CA ARG A 33 -14.27 17.20 -7.21
C ARG A 33 -12.92 17.33 -7.92
N SER A 34 -12.58 18.55 -8.34
CA SER A 34 -11.23 18.88 -8.81
C SER A 34 -10.33 19.22 -7.63
N ARG A 35 -9.20 18.53 -7.48
CA ARG A 35 -8.13 18.92 -6.57
C ARG A 35 -6.82 19.09 -7.32
N LYS A 36 -6.05 20.11 -6.94
CA LYS A 36 -4.69 20.33 -7.43
C LYS A 36 -3.70 19.56 -6.57
N VAL A 37 -2.87 18.74 -7.19
CA VAL A 37 -1.78 18.02 -6.54
C VAL A 37 -0.47 18.41 -7.20
N ALA A 38 0.55 18.72 -6.41
CA ALA A 38 1.88 19.01 -6.94
C ALA A 38 2.46 17.78 -7.63
N LEU A 39 3.10 17.97 -8.77
CA LEU A 39 3.71 16.89 -9.54
C LEU A 39 4.83 16.21 -8.75
N ALA A 40 5.48 16.91 -7.81
CA ALA A 40 6.38 16.32 -6.82
C ALA A 40 5.75 15.16 -6.04
N ILE A 41 4.48 15.32 -5.63
CA ILE A 41 3.76 14.29 -4.87
C ILE A 41 3.48 13.09 -5.78
N LEU A 42 3.00 13.33 -7.00
CA LEU A 42 2.76 12.27 -7.98
C LEU A 42 4.04 11.52 -8.35
N ARG A 43 5.15 12.23 -8.55
CA ARG A 43 6.48 11.67 -8.82
C ARG A 43 6.99 10.85 -7.64
N ALA A 44 6.84 11.33 -6.41
CA ALA A 44 7.23 10.57 -5.22
C ALA A 44 6.47 9.24 -5.13
N TYR A 45 5.17 9.24 -5.42
CA TYR A 45 4.36 8.00 -5.48
C TYR A 45 4.67 7.10 -6.68
N ALA A 46 5.09 7.67 -7.81
CA ALA A 46 5.40 6.90 -9.02
C ALA A 46 6.81 6.29 -9.01
N LEU A 47 7.75 6.91 -8.30
CA LEU A 47 9.18 6.56 -8.36
C LEU A 47 9.71 5.93 -7.06
N THR A 48 8.94 5.98 -5.97
CA THR A 48 9.35 5.41 -4.68
C THR A 48 8.24 4.57 -4.09
N SER A 49 8.60 3.59 -3.25
CA SER A 49 7.67 2.87 -2.37
C SER A 49 7.84 3.44 -0.97
N PRO A 50 7.01 4.41 -0.52
CA PRO A 50 7.12 4.98 0.81
C PRO A 50 7.01 3.91 1.88
N VAL A 51 7.80 4.06 2.95
CA VAL A 51 7.79 3.13 4.07
C VAL A 51 6.73 3.55 5.10
N ASN A 52 5.85 2.62 5.46
CA ASN A 52 4.98 2.72 6.61
C ASN A 52 5.51 1.79 7.72
N ALA A 53 6.32 2.35 8.63
CA ALA A 53 6.91 1.60 9.72
C ALA A 53 5.91 1.44 10.89
N GLN A 54 5.73 0.19 11.33
CA GLN A 54 4.81 -0.22 12.38
C GLN A 54 5.59 -0.88 13.51
N SER A 55 5.38 -0.43 14.75
CA SER A 55 6.03 -0.98 15.95
C SER A 55 5.04 -1.69 16.88
N GLY A 56 3.75 -1.71 16.55
CA GLY A 56 2.72 -2.43 17.30
C GLY A 56 2.83 -3.95 17.17
N THR A 57 2.17 -4.66 18.08
CA THR A 57 2.01 -6.14 17.98
C THR A 57 0.88 -6.54 17.05
N SER A 58 0.04 -5.59 16.65
CA SER A 58 -1.02 -5.78 15.66
C SER A 58 -1.12 -4.54 14.77
N TYR A 59 -1.27 -4.77 13.47
CA TYR A 59 -1.51 -3.71 12.50
C TYR A 59 -2.53 -4.18 11.46
N THR A 60 -3.60 -3.43 11.24
CA THR A 60 -4.55 -3.70 10.15
C THR A 60 -4.24 -2.79 8.98
N LEU A 61 -4.08 -3.38 7.79
CA LEU A 61 -3.79 -2.62 6.58
C LEU A 61 -4.88 -1.58 6.30
N ALA A 62 -4.45 -0.39 5.93
CA ALA A 62 -5.33 0.70 5.50
C ALA A 62 -5.15 0.95 4.00
N LEU A 63 -6.12 1.59 3.36
CA LEU A 63 -6.04 1.91 1.93
C LEU A 63 -4.77 2.73 1.58
N SER A 64 -4.26 3.49 2.54
CA SER A 64 -2.99 4.21 2.43
C SER A 64 -1.76 3.31 2.32
N ASP A 65 -1.85 2.00 2.52
CA ASP A 65 -0.72 1.07 2.35
C ASP A 65 -0.58 0.56 0.92
N ALA A 66 -1.53 0.90 0.04
CA ALA A 66 -1.45 0.55 -1.36
C ALA A 66 -0.14 1.07 -1.98
N PHE A 67 0.60 0.17 -2.62
CA PHE A 67 1.90 0.40 -3.27
C PHE A 67 2.98 0.96 -2.34
N ARG A 68 2.92 0.59 -1.05
CA ARG A 68 3.93 0.94 -0.04
C ARG A 68 4.62 -0.29 0.54
N LEU A 69 5.73 -0.04 1.22
CA LEU A 69 6.40 -1.00 2.08
C LEU A 69 5.93 -0.82 3.52
N VAL A 70 5.20 -1.80 4.05
CA VAL A 70 4.80 -1.87 5.46
C VAL A 70 5.83 -2.71 6.22
N THR A 71 6.54 -2.11 7.18
CA THR A 71 7.53 -2.84 7.99
C THR A 71 7.05 -3.03 9.43
N MET A 72 7.23 -4.23 9.96
CA MET A 72 6.94 -4.59 11.35
C MET A 72 8.26 -4.61 12.13
N ASP A 73 8.51 -3.56 12.91
CA ASP A 73 9.66 -3.40 13.80
C ASP A 73 9.24 -3.59 15.27
N ASN A 74 8.99 -4.85 15.62
CA ASN A 74 8.68 -5.25 16.99
C ASN A 74 9.51 -6.48 17.39
N ALA A 75 10.03 -6.49 18.61
CA ALA A 75 10.80 -7.62 19.14
C ALA A 75 9.91 -8.81 19.54
N ALA A 76 8.64 -8.57 19.85
CA ALA A 76 7.64 -9.57 20.17
C ALA A 76 6.89 -10.06 18.91
N ALA A 77 6.32 -11.26 19.00
CA ALA A 77 5.46 -11.81 17.95
C ALA A 77 4.31 -10.83 17.65
N ASN A 78 4.04 -10.62 16.37
CA ASN A 78 3.11 -9.62 15.90
C ASN A 78 2.31 -10.10 14.69
N THR A 79 1.18 -9.44 14.44
CA THR A 79 0.24 -9.81 13.40
C THR A 79 -0.09 -8.62 12.50
N LEU A 80 0.11 -8.82 11.20
CA LEU A 80 -0.36 -7.91 10.17
C LEU A 80 -1.66 -8.46 9.59
N ILE A 81 -2.73 -7.67 9.68
CA ILE A 81 -4.10 -8.08 9.41
C ILE A 81 -4.54 -7.53 8.05
N VAL A 82 -4.99 -8.43 7.18
CA VAL A 82 -5.62 -8.08 5.91
C VAL A 82 -7.11 -7.83 6.14
N PRO A 83 -7.61 -6.60 5.94
CA PRO A 83 -9.01 -6.26 6.19
C PRO A 83 -9.93 -6.84 5.09
N LYS A 84 -11.21 -6.94 5.43
CA LYS A 84 -12.28 -7.26 4.49
C LYS A 84 -12.47 -6.13 3.48
N ASN A 85 -12.72 -6.48 2.23
CA ASN A 85 -12.88 -5.52 1.14
C ASN A 85 -14.07 -4.56 1.35
N SER A 86 -15.10 -4.99 2.07
CA SER A 86 -16.26 -4.15 2.40
C SER A 86 -15.93 -3.01 3.36
N VAL A 87 -14.83 -3.11 4.12
CA VAL A 87 -14.37 -2.08 5.07
C VAL A 87 -13.24 -1.26 4.46
N VAL A 88 -12.27 -1.94 3.83
CA VAL A 88 -11.13 -1.31 3.16
C VAL A 88 -11.04 -1.87 1.74
N ALA A 89 -11.62 -1.14 0.79
CA ALA A 89 -11.74 -1.56 -0.60
C ALA A 89 -10.43 -1.30 -1.38
N PHE A 90 -9.45 -2.17 -1.20
CA PHE A 90 -8.26 -2.18 -2.05
C PHE A 90 -8.63 -2.55 -3.50
N PRO A 91 -8.25 -1.73 -4.50
CA PRO A 91 -8.43 -2.08 -5.90
C PRO A 91 -7.71 -3.39 -6.24
N VAL A 92 -8.32 -4.22 -7.08
CA VAL A 92 -7.67 -5.41 -7.64
C VAL A 92 -6.39 -5.01 -8.38
N GLY A 93 -5.31 -5.75 -8.17
CA GLY A 93 -3.97 -5.44 -8.66
C GLY A 93 -3.11 -4.62 -7.70
N THR A 94 -3.67 -4.16 -6.58
CA THR A 94 -2.89 -3.50 -5.52
C THR A 94 -1.80 -4.43 -5.00
N ARG A 95 -0.59 -3.90 -4.84
CA ARG A 95 0.54 -4.58 -4.21
C ARG A 95 0.94 -3.85 -2.94
N ILE A 96 1.29 -4.61 -1.91
CA ILE A 96 1.78 -4.08 -0.64
C ILE A 96 3.01 -4.90 -0.28
N ASP A 97 4.16 -4.25 -0.20
CA ASP A 97 5.38 -4.90 0.24
C ASP A 97 5.38 -4.96 1.76
N LEU A 98 5.82 -6.08 2.31
CA LEU A 98 5.83 -6.40 3.73
C LEU A 98 7.26 -6.64 4.18
N GLY A 99 7.62 -6.20 5.38
CA GLY A 99 8.92 -6.49 5.97
C GLY A 99 8.87 -6.80 7.45
N GLN A 100 9.63 -7.80 7.88
CA GLN A 100 9.88 -8.08 9.29
C GLN A 100 11.22 -7.45 9.67
N ASP A 101 11.23 -6.22 10.18
CA ASP A 101 12.48 -5.53 10.55
C ASP A 101 12.88 -5.83 12.01
N GLY A 102 11.87 -6.11 12.85
CA GLY A 102 12.06 -6.56 14.22
C GLY A 102 12.43 -8.05 14.33
N SER A 103 12.89 -8.47 15.51
CA SER A 103 13.17 -9.89 15.79
C SER A 103 11.91 -10.73 16.01
N GLY A 104 10.78 -10.08 16.30
CA GLY A 104 9.51 -10.74 16.52
C GLY A 104 8.92 -11.33 15.25
N GLN A 105 8.42 -12.56 15.35
CA GLN A 105 7.78 -13.26 14.23
C GLN A 105 6.57 -12.47 13.73
N THR A 106 6.61 -12.04 12.46
CA THR A 106 5.46 -11.41 11.79
C THR A 106 4.59 -12.48 11.16
N THR A 107 3.32 -12.50 11.55
CA THR A 107 2.29 -13.37 10.96
C THR A 107 1.32 -12.52 10.16
N ILE A 108 1.07 -12.89 8.91
CA ILE A 108 0.05 -12.30 8.07
C ILE A 108 -1.23 -13.08 8.35
N ALA A 109 -2.32 -12.38 8.69
CA ALA A 109 -3.59 -13.02 8.97
C ALA A 109 -4.73 -12.28 8.26
N PRO A 110 -5.76 -12.99 7.76
CA PRO A 110 -7.00 -12.33 7.40
C PRO A 110 -7.71 -11.83 8.67
N VAL A 111 -8.54 -10.80 8.54
CA VAL A 111 -9.35 -10.29 9.66
C VAL A 111 -10.38 -11.33 10.15
N ASP A 112 -10.89 -12.14 9.23
CA ASP A 112 -11.87 -13.21 9.47
C ASP A 112 -11.76 -14.30 8.38
N GLY A 113 -12.67 -15.28 8.40
CA GLY A 113 -12.66 -16.40 7.44
C GLY A 113 -13.11 -16.06 6.03
N ASP A 114 -13.61 -14.85 5.77
CA ASP A 114 -14.07 -14.46 4.43
C ASP A 114 -12.90 -14.02 3.53
N VAL A 115 -11.79 -13.59 4.13
CA VAL A 115 -10.59 -13.17 3.39
C VAL A 115 -9.66 -14.37 3.19
N THR A 116 -9.39 -14.70 1.93
CA THR A 116 -8.47 -15.77 1.53
C THR A 116 -7.10 -15.19 1.18
N ILE A 117 -6.04 -15.74 1.79
CA ILE A 117 -4.64 -15.43 1.45
C ILE A 117 -4.01 -16.72 0.94
N ARG A 118 -3.57 -16.71 -0.32
CA ARG A 118 -2.93 -17.86 -0.97
C ARG A 118 -1.42 -17.72 -0.96
N THR A 119 -0.75 -18.79 -0.59
CA THR A 119 0.69 -18.95 -0.69
C THR A 119 0.99 -20.45 -0.71
N PRO A 120 2.05 -20.90 -1.41
CA PRO A 120 2.53 -22.27 -1.26
C PRO A 120 3.22 -22.53 0.09
N GLU A 121 3.55 -21.47 0.83
CA GLU A 121 4.28 -21.51 2.10
C GLU A 121 3.36 -21.19 3.30
N THR A 122 3.94 -20.93 4.47
CA THR A 122 3.18 -20.43 5.61
C THR A 122 2.83 -18.94 5.48
N LEU A 123 1.87 -18.46 6.28
CA LEU A 123 1.54 -17.04 6.38
C LEU A 123 2.48 -16.25 7.31
N LYS A 124 3.74 -16.68 7.42
CA LYS A 124 4.72 -16.05 8.30
C LYS A 124 5.92 -15.60 7.47
N LEU A 125 6.42 -14.40 7.76
CA LEU A 125 7.70 -13.97 7.19
C LEU A 125 8.82 -14.83 7.79
N ARG A 126 9.82 -15.22 6.99
CA ARG A 126 10.76 -16.27 7.42
C ARG A 126 11.52 -15.96 8.71
N LYS A 127 12.00 -14.72 8.85
CA LYS A 127 12.81 -14.21 9.98
C LYS A 127 13.04 -12.71 9.81
N ARG A 128 13.75 -12.10 10.75
CA ARG A 128 14.21 -10.71 10.65
C ARG A 128 14.89 -10.44 9.29
N TRP A 129 14.57 -9.29 8.72
CA TRP A 129 14.91 -8.79 7.39
C TRP A 129 14.23 -9.50 6.22
N ALA A 130 13.34 -10.46 6.46
CA ALA A 130 12.51 -11.02 5.40
C ALA A 130 11.61 -9.96 4.79
N LYS A 131 11.40 -10.08 3.48
CA LYS A 131 10.52 -9.25 2.67
C LYS A 131 9.60 -10.15 1.84
N ALA A 132 8.34 -9.77 1.76
CA ALA A 132 7.32 -10.46 0.96
C ALA A 132 6.39 -9.41 0.34
N THR A 133 5.58 -9.79 -0.63
CA THR A 133 4.61 -8.91 -1.26
C THR A 133 3.24 -9.56 -1.19
N LEU A 134 2.25 -8.77 -0.79
CA LEU A 134 0.84 -9.12 -0.82
C LEU A 134 0.21 -8.50 -2.08
N ILE A 135 -0.49 -9.32 -2.88
CA ILE A 135 -1.04 -8.92 -4.18
C ILE A 135 -2.56 -9.18 -4.19
N LYS A 136 -3.36 -8.14 -4.40
CA LYS A 136 -4.83 -8.25 -4.47
C LYS A 136 -5.22 -8.92 -5.79
N ARG A 137 -5.67 -10.17 -5.77
CA ARG A 137 -6.11 -10.89 -6.99
C ARG A 137 -7.59 -10.68 -7.29
N ALA A 138 -8.43 -10.65 -6.27
CA ALA A 138 -9.87 -10.45 -6.40
C ALA A 138 -10.44 -9.84 -5.12
N VAL A 139 -11.76 -9.62 -5.10
CA VAL A 139 -12.48 -9.29 -3.86
C VAL A 139 -12.18 -10.38 -2.82
N ASP A 140 -11.78 -9.94 -1.63
CA ASP A 140 -11.41 -10.79 -0.48
C ASP A 140 -10.37 -11.89 -0.77
N THR A 141 -9.63 -11.80 -1.88
CA THR A 141 -8.61 -12.78 -2.26
C THR A 141 -7.27 -12.12 -2.55
N TRP A 142 -6.23 -12.58 -1.86
CA TRP A 142 -4.86 -12.10 -1.98
C TRP A 142 -3.88 -13.24 -2.24
N ASP A 143 -2.79 -12.93 -2.93
CA ASP A 143 -1.61 -13.78 -3.00
C ASP A 143 -0.52 -13.21 -2.12
N LEU A 144 0.19 -14.07 -1.42
CA LEU A 144 1.36 -13.72 -0.62
C LEU A 144 2.56 -14.47 -1.18
N GLU A 145 3.58 -13.74 -1.60
CA GLU A 145 4.78 -14.29 -2.22
C GLU A 145 6.04 -13.63 -1.64
N GLY A 146 7.16 -14.37 -1.57
CA GLY A 146 8.45 -13.83 -1.15
C GLY A 146 9.15 -14.70 -0.10
N ASN A 147 9.88 -14.06 0.81
CA ASN A 147 10.68 -14.75 1.82
C ASN A 147 9.84 -15.19 3.03
N LEU A 148 9.09 -16.27 2.83
CA LEU A 148 8.18 -16.85 3.83
C LEU A 148 8.83 -18.01 4.56
N GLU A 149 8.33 -18.31 5.76
CA GLU A 149 8.67 -19.55 6.46
C GLU A 149 8.12 -20.73 5.66
N ALA A 150 8.99 -21.72 5.41
CA ALA A 150 8.68 -22.85 4.55
C ALA A 150 7.54 -23.70 5.15
N ALA A 151 6.60 -24.12 4.31
CA ALA A 151 5.61 -25.10 4.71
C ALA A 151 6.29 -26.46 4.99
N PRO A 152 5.78 -27.24 5.98
CA PRO A 152 6.28 -28.57 6.29
C PRO A 152 6.00 -29.61 5.19
#